data_AF-B2W1X4-F1
#
_entry.id   AF-B2W1X4-F1
#
_cell.length_a   1.000
_cell.length_b   1.000
_cell.length_c   1.000
_cell.angle_alpha   90.00
_cell.angle_beta   90.00
_cell.angle_gamma   90.00
#
_symmetry.space_group_name_H-M   'P 1'
#
loop_
_entity.id
_entity.type
_entity.pdbx_description
1 polymer ?
#
loop_
_entity_poly.entity_id
_entity_poly.type
_entity_poly.pdbx_seq_one_letter_code
_entity_poly.pdbx_strand_id
1 'polypeptide(L)'
;MLANLPTTLFLLIATLTLSANAGVQQTDFSGIGRIRVLASDDWQTASPKSSVGCLDVHGKLITDSKDCAVFERMSSFPYTLSTAMGNCTFENEKAEKNTDSRYGKGDLAWSCGEHRTDIYDQLYTITGFPYVFLCSGDIACYYDAKRAPKDNEALSLWQFHWGSEQMGITPGHVQLQLMWEKIGDTPKRAQTSEVLGPRVQINENVQMPLMGKRSKV
;
A
#
# COMPACT_ATOMS: atom_id res chain seq x y z
N MET A 1 0.43 58.17 -56.37
CA MET A 1 -0.90 57.83 -55.83
C MET A 1 -0.80 56.46 -55.19
N LEU A 2 -0.84 56.45 -53.85
CA LEU A 2 -0.80 55.29 -52.96
C LEU A 2 -2.21 54.67 -52.83
N ALA A 3 -2.29 53.33 -52.75
CA ALA A 3 -3.35 52.48 -52.16
C ALA A 3 -3.32 51.12 -52.91
N ASN A 4 -3.15 49.93 -52.31
CA ASN A 4 -3.70 49.42 -51.07
C ASN A 4 -2.83 48.30 -50.44
N LEU A 5 -2.92 48.23 -49.11
CA LEU A 5 -2.19 47.40 -48.16
C LEU A 5 -2.39 45.87 -48.33
N PRO A 6 -1.40 45.05 -47.92
CA PRO A 6 -1.54 43.61 -47.72
C PRO A 6 -2.25 43.30 -46.40
N THR A 7 -3.22 42.40 -46.47
CA THR A 7 -4.00 41.86 -45.36
C THR A 7 -3.11 40.98 -44.47
N THR A 8 -2.63 41.56 -43.38
CA THR A 8 -2.41 40.90 -42.08
C THR A 8 -3.68 40.09 -41.73
N LEU A 9 -3.68 38.95 -41.02
CA LEU A 9 -3.34 38.81 -39.61
C LEU A 9 -3.92 37.44 -39.15
N PHE A 10 -3.12 36.66 -38.42
CA PHE A 10 -3.54 35.74 -37.34
C PHE A 10 -4.37 34.48 -37.65
N LEU A 11 -3.71 33.33 -37.59
CA LEU A 11 -4.28 32.07 -37.10
C LEU A 11 -3.18 31.25 -36.40
N LEU A 12 -2.63 31.80 -35.31
CA LEU A 12 -1.93 31.03 -34.28
C LEU A 12 -3.01 30.44 -33.36
N ILE A 13 -3.56 29.29 -33.73
CA ILE A 13 -4.39 28.49 -32.81
C ILE A 13 -3.42 27.83 -31.84
N ALA A 14 -3.33 28.41 -30.66
CA ALA A 14 -2.65 27.86 -29.50
C ALA A 14 -3.22 26.48 -29.18
N THR A 15 -2.42 25.43 -29.41
CA THR A 15 -2.63 24.12 -28.79
C THR A 15 -2.30 24.24 -27.30
N LEU A 16 -3.23 24.79 -26.53
CA LEU A 16 -3.28 24.58 -25.09
C LEU A 16 -3.67 23.12 -24.88
N THR A 17 -2.68 22.21 -24.95
CA THR A 17 -2.82 20.91 -24.32
C THR A 17 -3.00 21.19 -22.84
N LEU A 18 -4.24 21.16 -22.38
CA LEU A 18 -4.56 20.99 -20.98
C LEU A 18 -3.91 19.67 -20.56
N SER A 19 -2.71 19.74 -20.02
CA SER A 19 -2.20 18.71 -19.14
C SER A 19 -3.19 18.66 -17.99
N ALA A 20 -4.17 17.77 -18.10
CA ALA A 20 -4.95 17.32 -16.97
C ALA A 20 -3.94 16.64 -16.04
N ASN A 21 -3.24 17.44 -15.23
CA ASN A 21 -2.68 16.96 -14.00
C ASN A 21 -3.90 16.55 -13.19
N ALA A 22 -4.27 15.27 -13.31
CA ALA A 22 -4.98 14.57 -12.27
C ALA A 22 -4.08 14.67 -11.04
N GLY A 23 -4.18 15.81 -10.35
CA GLY A 23 -3.58 15.99 -9.04
C GLY A 23 -4.15 14.85 -8.22
N VAL A 24 -3.28 13.90 -7.91
CA VAL A 24 -3.63 12.76 -7.07
C VAL A 24 -4.05 13.36 -5.75
N GLN A 25 -5.36 13.53 -5.56
CA GLN A 25 -5.93 13.69 -4.24
C GLN A 25 -5.68 12.35 -3.56
N GLN A 26 -4.53 12.24 -2.88
CA GLN A 26 -4.28 11.12 -1.99
C GLN A 26 -5.38 11.16 -0.93
N THR A 27 -6.40 10.35 -1.15
CA THR A 27 -7.46 10.14 -0.17
C THR A 27 -6.80 9.51 1.05
N ASP A 28 -7.14 10.06 2.21
CA ASP A 28 -6.58 9.66 3.48
C ASP A 28 -6.70 8.14 3.70
N PHE A 29 -5.64 7.50 4.21
CA PHE A 29 -5.67 6.11 4.67
C PHE A 29 -6.48 6.04 5.98
N SER A 30 -7.79 6.17 5.86
CA SER A 30 -8.75 6.18 6.96
C SER A 30 -10.07 5.56 6.53
N GLY A 31 -10.89 5.23 7.52
CA GLY A 31 -12.22 4.67 7.29
C GLY A 31 -12.17 3.19 6.92
N ILE A 32 -13.04 2.82 5.98
CA ILE A 32 -13.17 1.46 5.47
C ILE A 32 -12.74 1.39 4.01
N GLY A 33 -12.07 0.31 3.64
CA GLY A 33 -11.47 0.15 2.33
C GLY A 33 -11.22 -1.30 1.95
N ARG A 34 -10.84 -1.51 0.70
CA ARG A 34 -10.30 -2.78 0.21
C ARG A 34 -8.81 -2.63 0.02
N ILE A 35 -8.08 -3.73 0.12
CA ILE A 35 -6.66 -3.77 -0.23
C ILE A 35 -6.54 -4.48 -1.57
N ARG A 36 -6.25 -3.70 -2.60
CA ARG A 36 -5.85 -4.23 -3.92
C ARG A 36 -4.38 -4.58 -3.89
N VAL A 37 -4.01 -5.66 -4.56
CA VAL A 37 -2.64 -6.14 -4.62
C VAL A 37 -2.14 -6.01 -6.04
N LEU A 38 -1.10 -5.19 -6.22
CA LEU A 38 -0.50 -4.89 -7.51
C LEU A 38 0.80 -5.68 -7.65
N ALA A 39 1.03 -6.29 -8.81
CA ALA A 39 2.35 -6.81 -9.16
C ALA A 39 3.18 -5.66 -9.75
N SER A 40 4.04 -5.07 -8.94
CA SER A 40 4.93 -3.98 -9.32
C SER A 40 6.15 -3.95 -8.42
N ASP A 41 7.32 -3.71 -9.01
CA ASP A 41 8.58 -3.46 -8.33
C ASP A 41 8.92 -1.96 -8.23
N ASP A 42 8.07 -1.11 -8.81
CA ASP A 42 8.23 0.34 -8.84
C ASP A 42 6.92 1.07 -8.52
N TRP A 43 6.93 1.86 -7.44
CA TRP A 43 5.80 2.67 -7.00
C TRP A 43 5.45 3.82 -7.95
N GLN A 44 6.38 4.26 -8.81
CA GLN A 44 6.13 5.36 -9.75
C GLN A 44 5.24 4.92 -10.91
N THR A 45 5.38 3.67 -11.32
CA THR A 45 4.67 3.08 -12.47
C THR A 45 3.54 2.14 -12.06
N ALA A 46 3.49 1.73 -10.79
CA ALA A 46 2.39 0.96 -10.24
C ALA A 46 1.05 1.66 -10.42
N SER A 47 0.06 0.93 -10.93
CA SER A 47 -1.29 1.44 -11.16
C SER A 47 -2.33 0.34 -10.95
N PRO A 48 -3.61 0.67 -10.79
CA PRO A 48 -4.67 -0.33 -10.67
C PRO A 48 -4.72 -1.35 -11.83
N LYS A 49 -4.13 -1.02 -12.99
CA LYS A 49 -4.04 -1.94 -14.14
C LYS A 49 -3.09 -3.11 -13.92
N SER A 50 -2.12 -3.00 -13.01
CA SER A 50 -1.22 -4.10 -12.62
C SER A 50 -1.76 -4.91 -11.44
N SER A 51 -3.05 -4.75 -11.11
CA SER A 51 -3.72 -5.53 -10.08
C SER A 51 -3.70 -7.01 -10.42
N VAL A 52 -3.18 -7.82 -9.50
CA VAL A 52 -3.21 -9.28 -9.57
C VAL A 52 -4.24 -9.90 -8.63
N GLY A 53 -4.89 -9.07 -7.79
CA GLY A 53 -5.88 -9.54 -6.86
C GLY A 53 -6.18 -8.56 -5.73
N CYS A 54 -6.70 -9.11 -4.64
CA CYS A 54 -7.03 -8.40 -3.42
C CYS A 54 -6.78 -9.29 -2.19
N LEU A 55 -6.86 -8.72 -1.00
CA LEU A 55 -6.81 -9.49 0.24
C LEU A 55 -8.20 -9.93 0.68
N ASP A 56 -8.32 -11.19 1.10
CA ASP A 56 -9.54 -11.78 1.68
C ASP A 56 -9.67 -11.48 3.19
N VAL A 57 -10.71 -12.02 3.82
CA VAL A 57 -11.02 -11.75 5.25
C VAL A 57 -9.96 -12.31 6.21
N HIS A 58 -9.14 -13.24 5.75
CA HIS A 58 -8.03 -13.84 6.49
C HIS A 58 -6.69 -13.18 6.18
N GLY A 59 -6.66 -12.16 5.30
CA GLY A 59 -5.44 -11.49 4.86
C GLY A 59 -4.66 -12.26 3.80
N LYS A 60 -5.29 -13.22 3.10
CA LYS A 60 -4.68 -13.96 1.99
C LYS A 60 -4.93 -13.27 0.67
N LEU A 61 -3.95 -13.36 -0.23
CA LEU A 61 -4.03 -12.88 -1.59
C LEU A 61 -4.89 -13.83 -2.43
N ILE A 62 -6.00 -13.32 -2.94
CA ILE A 62 -6.93 -14.02 -3.83
C ILE A 62 -7.08 -13.25 -5.14
N THR A 63 -7.60 -13.89 -6.19
CA THR A 63 -7.98 -13.21 -7.43
C THR A 63 -9.06 -12.15 -7.18
N ASP A 64 -9.05 -11.05 -7.94
CA ASP A 64 -10.01 -9.96 -7.78
C ASP A 64 -11.43 -10.48 -8.01
N SER A 65 -12.25 -10.42 -6.96
CA SER A 65 -13.56 -11.07 -6.90
C SER A 65 -14.45 -10.42 -5.84
N LYS A 66 -15.66 -10.94 -5.68
CA LYS A 66 -16.56 -10.50 -4.61
C LYS A 66 -16.06 -10.87 -3.20
N ASP A 67 -15.07 -11.76 -3.10
CA ASP A 67 -14.55 -12.27 -1.84
C ASP A 67 -13.44 -11.37 -1.25
N CYS A 68 -13.09 -10.28 -1.95
CA CYS A 68 -12.21 -9.24 -1.43
C CYS A 68 -12.78 -8.66 -0.12
N ALA A 69 -11.97 -8.69 0.94
CA ALA A 69 -12.39 -8.20 2.23
C ALA A 69 -12.50 -6.67 2.28
N VAL A 70 -13.41 -6.24 3.15
CA VAL A 70 -13.44 -4.88 3.66
C VAL A 70 -12.60 -4.84 4.93
N PHE A 71 -11.66 -3.92 4.93
CA PHE A 71 -10.78 -3.62 6.04
C PHE A 71 -11.25 -2.34 6.71
N GLU A 72 -11.19 -2.31 8.03
CA GLU A 72 -11.38 -1.12 8.84
C GLU A 72 -10.05 -0.72 9.45
N ARG A 73 -9.69 0.56 9.32
CA ARG A 73 -8.58 1.11 10.09
C ARG A 73 -9.05 1.49 11.48
N MET A 74 -8.41 0.93 12.50
CA MET A 74 -8.72 1.27 13.89
C MET A 74 -8.61 2.78 14.12
N SER A 75 -9.63 3.38 14.73
CA SER A 75 -9.66 4.81 15.04
C SER A 75 -8.72 5.22 16.16
N SER A 76 -8.21 4.25 16.93
CA SER A 76 -7.28 4.45 18.03
C SER A 76 -6.02 3.64 17.81
N PHE A 77 -4.94 4.10 18.44
CA PHE A 77 -3.67 3.39 18.52
C PHE A 77 -3.89 1.89 18.85
N PRO A 78 -3.24 0.95 18.14
CA PRO A 78 -2.09 1.14 17.25
C PRO A 78 -2.41 1.48 15.78
N TYR A 79 -3.65 1.84 15.44
CA TYR A 79 -4.05 2.20 14.07
C TYR A 79 -3.83 1.10 13.02
N THR A 80 -3.86 -0.16 13.43
CA THR A 80 -3.78 -1.31 12.52
C THR A 80 -5.06 -1.47 11.69
N LEU A 81 -5.07 -2.47 10.81
CA LEU A 81 -6.23 -2.89 10.04
C LEU A 81 -6.89 -4.11 10.68
N SER A 82 -8.21 -4.18 10.57
CA SER A 82 -8.99 -5.34 10.94
C SER A 82 -9.98 -5.71 9.83
N THR A 83 -10.41 -6.97 9.82
CA THR A 83 -11.50 -7.48 9.01
C THR A 83 -12.60 -8.01 9.92
N ALA A 84 -13.65 -8.59 9.35
CA ALA A 84 -14.66 -9.34 10.10
C ALA A 84 -14.08 -10.52 10.92
N MET A 85 -12.87 -10.99 10.61
CA MET A 85 -12.18 -12.05 11.36
C MET A 85 -11.39 -11.52 12.56
N GLY A 86 -11.20 -10.21 12.66
CA GLY A 86 -10.41 -9.54 13.69
C GLY A 86 -9.21 -8.80 13.12
N ASN A 87 -8.21 -8.57 13.96
CA ASN A 87 -7.07 -7.73 13.61
C ASN A 87 -6.06 -8.44 12.70
N CYS A 88 -5.39 -7.65 11.87
CA CYS A 88 -4.38 -8.14 10.94
C CYS A 88 -2.96 -7.89 11.46
N THR A 89 -2.07 -8.85 11.25
CA THR A 89 -0.70 -8.83 11.80
C THR A 89 0.27 -9.69 10.98
N PHE A 90 1.56 -9.35 11.03
CA PHE A 90 2.68 -10.20 10.62
C PHE A 90 3.28 -11.02 11.78
N GLU A 91 2.69 -10.98 12.98
CA GLU A 91 3.21 -11.65 14.18
C GLU A 91 2.44 -12.93 14.56
N ASN A 92 1.50 -13.38 13.72
CA ASN A 92 0.76 -14.62 13.98
C ASN A 92 1.65 -15.86 13.78
N GLU A 93 2.11 -16.46 14.88
CA GLU A 93 2.99 -17.64 14.88
C GLU A 93 2.42 -18.87 14.14
N LYS A 94 1.10 -18.91 13.94
CA LYS A 94 0.42 -19.99 13.19
C LYS A 94 0.38 -19.74 11.68
N ALA A 95 0.76 -18.55 11.22
CA ALA A 95 0.79 -18.23 9.81
C ALA A 95 1.98 -18.89 9.09
N GLU A 96 1.87 -19.03 7.77
CA GLU A 96 2.93 -19.63 6.93
C GLU A 96 4.22 -18.80 7.02
N LYS A 97 5.37 -19.46 7.13
CA LYS A 97 6.67 -18.78 7.13
C LYS A 97 7.22 -18.60 5.71
N ASN A 98 7.90 -17.49 5.45
CA ASN A 98 8.69 -17.33 4.23
C ASN A 98 10.02 -18.09 4.40
N THR A 99 10.05 -19.35 4.01
CA THR A 99 11.26 -20.18 4.10
C THR A 99 12.25 -19.94 2.96
N ASP A 100 11.78 -19.31 1.90
CA ASP A 100 12.46 -19.21 0.62
C ASP A 100 13.32 -17.93 0.55
N SER A 101 12.86 -16.85 1.21
CA SER A 101 13.63 -15.60 1.35
C SER A 101 14.87 -15.80 2.22
N ARG A 102 16.01 -15.27 1.78
CA ARG A 102 17.25 -15.29 2.59
C ARG A 102 17.17 -14.38 3.80
N TYR A 103 16.67 -13.16 3.63
CA TYR A 103 16.62 -12.14 4.69
C TYR A 103 15.29 -12.09 5.44
N GLY A 104 14.20 -12.47 4.78
CA GLY A 104 12.89 -12.67 5.40
C GLY A 104 12.68 -14.09 5.92
N LYS A 105 13.78 -14.86 6.11
CA LYS A 105 13.71 -16.26 6.51
C LYS A 105 13.08 -16.36 7.89
N GLY A 106 11.82 -16.79 7.93
CA GLY A 106 11.07 -16.93 9.18
C GLY A 106 10.02 -15.84 9.42
N ASP A 107 9.90 -14.86 8.52
CA ASP A 107 8.76 -13.95 8.54
C ASP A 107 7.46 -14.73 8.41
N LEU A 108 6.49 -14.36 9.23
CA LEU A 108 5.17 -14.95 9.21
C LEU A 108 4.33 -14.22 8.18
N ALA A 109 3.45 -14.95 7.50
CA ALA A 109 2.56 -14.36 6.51
C ALA A 109 1.58 -13.39 7.19
N TRP A 110 1.22 -12.34 6.47
CA TRP A 110 0.09 -11.49 6.85
C TRP A 110 -1.14 -12.36 7.09
N SER A 111 -1.82 -12.10 8.20
CA SER A 111 -3.05 -12.80 8.53
C SER A 111 -3.96 -11.94 9.39
N CYS A 112 -5.26 -12.13 9.22
CA CYS A 112 -6.30 -11.47 10.02
C CYS A 112 -7.09 -12.49 10.82
N GLY A 113 -7.32 -12.18 12.11
CA GLY A 113 -7.93 -13.12 13.05
C GLY A 113 -8.04 -12.53 14.46
N GLU A 114 -8.32 -13.42 15.43
CA GLU A 114 -8.31 -13.04 16.84
C GLU A 114 -6.86 -12.90 17.34
N HIS A 115 -6.30 -11.71 17.14
CA HIS A 115 -4.93 -11.37 17.50
C HIS A 115 -4.87 -10.10 18.34
N ARG A 116 -3.93 -10.10 19.29
CA ARG A 116 -3.55 -8.87 19.99
C ARG A 116 -2.65 -8.07 19.08
N THR A 117 -3.05 -6.85 18.78
CA THR A 117 -2.27 -5.93 17.95
C THR A 117 -1.29 -5.15 18.79
N ASP A 118 -0.13 -4.86 18.22
CA ASP A 118 0.81 -3.90 18.76
C ASP A 118 1.22 -2.85 17.73
N ILE A 119 2.24 -2.05 18.06
CA ILE A 119 2.72 -0.95 17.22
C ILE A 119 3.39 -1.41 15.93
N TYR A 120 3.90 -2.64 15.88
CA TYR A 120 4.59 -3.19 14.72
C TYR A 120 3.59 -3.69 13.66
N ASP A 121 2.32 -3.85 14.03
CA ASP A 121 1.21 -4.15 13.11
C ASP A 121 0.68 -2.92 12.37
N GLN A 122 1.26 -1.76 12.64
CA GLN A 122 0.81 -0.52 12.04
C GLN A 122 1.21 -0.44 10.56
N LEU A 123 0.22 -0.20 9.71
CA LEU A 123 0.44 0.27 8.35
C LEU A 123 0.36 1.80 8.29
N TYR A 124 1.07 2.37 7.34
CA TYR A 124 1.04 3.79 7.05
C TYR A 124 1.21 4.04 5.55
N THR A 125 1.11 5.30 5.15
CA THR A 125 1.21 5.73 3.75
C THR A 125 2.20 6.87 3.61
N ILE A 126 2.88 6.93 2.47
CA ILE A 126 3.83 7.99 2.14
C ILE A 126 3.15 9.01 1.22
N THR A 127 3.34 10.30 1.53
CA THR A 127 2.79 11.38 0.70
C THR A 127 3.61 11.54 -0.58
N GLY A 128 2.96 11.81 -1.71
CA GLY A 128 3.62 12.04 -3.00
C GLY A 128 3.63 10.82 -3.94
N PHE A 129 3.17 9.66 -3.49
CA PHE A 129 2.89 8.52 -4.36
C PHE A 129 1.64 8.76 -5.21
N PRO A 130 1.57 8.17 -6.43
CA PRO A 130 0.41 8.33 -7.32
C PRO A 130 -0.87 7.67 -6.78
N TYR A 131 -0.73 6.78 -5.80
CA TYR A 131 -1.83 6.10 -5.12
C TYR A 131 -1.53 5.96 -3.62
N VAL A 132 -2.53 5.48 -2.87
CA VAL A 132 -2.44 5.26 -1.42
C VAL A 132 -1.81 3.88 -1.18
N PHE A 133 -0.49 3.80 -1.30
CA PHE A 133 0.23 2.55 -1.01
C PHE A 133 0.43 2.35 0.49
N LEU A 134 0.13 1.14 0.95
CA LEU A 134 0.33 0.72 2.32
C LEU A 134 1.78 0.27 2.50
N CYS A 135 2.41 0.80 3.53
CA CYS A 135 3.78 0.49 3.92
C CYS A 135 3.79 0.01 5.38
N SER A 136 4.77 -0.81 5.73
CA SER A 136 5.01 -1.29 7.08
C SER A 136 6.46 -1.02 7.50
N GLY A 137 6.71 -0.97 8.80
CA GLY A 137 8.07 -0.81 9.33
C GLY A 137 8.77 0.48 8.88
N ASP A 138 10.01 0.37 8.40
CA ASP A 138 10.84 1.49 7.97
C ASP A 138 10.86 1.63 6.44
N ILE A 139 9.85 2.29 5.89
CA ILE A 139 9.71 2.67 4.47
C ILE A 139 9.53 1.43 3.55
N ALA A 140 9.17 0.27 4.09
CA ALA A 140 8.88 -0.92 3.30
C ALA A 140 7.46 -0.88 2.73
N CYS A 141 7.33 -0.45 1.47
CA CYS A 141 6.05 -0.40 0.73
C CYS A 141 5.91 -1.53 -0.29
N TYR A 142 6.80 -2.52 -0.22
CA TYR A 142 6.78 -3.71 -1.06
C TYR A 142 6.57 -4.94 -0.19
N TYR A 143 6.00 -5.95 -0.83
CA TYR A 143 5.66 -7.21 -0.20
C TYR A 143 6.08 -8.37 -1.11
N ASP A 144 6.18 -9.54 -0.50
CA ASP A 144 6.63 -10.77 -1.15
C ASP A 144 5.46 -11.77 -1.20
N ALA A 145 5.25 -12.41 -2.35
CA ALA A 145 4.46 -13.62 -2.45
C ALA A 145 5.08 -14.60 -3.46
N LYS A 146 4.78 -15.89 -3.31
CA LYS A 146 5.30 -16.94 -4.22
C LYS A 146 4.94 -16.68 -5.69
N ARG A 147 3.77 -16.09 -5.97
CA ARG A 147 3.28 -15.73 -7.31
C ARG A 147 1.92 -15.01 -7.20
N ALA A 148 1.38 -14.59 -8.34
CA ALA A 148 -0.02 -14.19 -8.44
C ALA A 148 -0.96 -15.40 -8.17
N PRO A 149 -2.13 -15.14 -7.55
CA PRO A 149 -3.12 -16.18 -7.29
C PRO A 149 -3.77 -16.64 -8.59
N LYS A 150 -4.16 -17.92 -8.63
CA LYS A 150 -5.07 -18.45 -9.65
C LYS A 150 -6.51 -18.42 -9.13
N ASP A 151 -7.48 -18.63 -10.02
CA ASP A 151 -8.89 -18.70 -9.64
C ASP A 151 -9.11 -19.74 -8.52
N ASN A 152 -9.86 -19.34 -7.48
CA ASN A 152 -10.14 -20.16 -6.29
C ASN A 152 -8.91 -20.55 -5.45
N GLU A 153 -7.82 -19.78 -5.55
CA GLU A 153 -6.64 -19.95 -4.72
C GLU A 153 -6.46 -18.77 -3.76
N ALA A 154 -5.98 -19.07 -2.55
CA ALA A 154 -5.59 -18.10 -1.56
C ALA A 154 -4.10 -18.27 -1.22
N LEU A 155 -3.31 -17.23 -1.43
CA LEU A 155 -1.86 -17.24 -1.24
C LEU A 155 -1.44 -16.38 -0.05
N SER A 156 -0.35 -16.79 0.60
CA SER A 156 0.29 -16.01 1.64
C SER A 156 1.09 -14.84 1.05
N LEU A 157 1.21 -13.80 1.87
CA LEU A 157 1.86 -12.52 1.62
C LEU A 157 2.83 -12.28 2.78
N TRP A 158 4.06 -11.86 2.50
CA TRP A 158 5.08 -11.54 3.50
C TRP A 158 5.64 -10.14 3.30
N GLN A 159 6.37 -9.65 4.30
CA GLN A 159 7.17 -8.45 4.13
C GLN A 159 8.30 -8.70 3.12
N PHE A 160 8.61 -7.69 2.31
CA PHE A 160 9.74 -7.75 1.39
C PHE A 160 11.04 -7.40 2.14
N HIS A 161 12.02 -8.29 2.05
CA HIS A 161 13.36 -8.07 2.58
C HIS A 161 14.42 -8.27 1.48
N TRP A 162 15.41 -7.40 1.50
CA TRP A 162 16.57 -7.45 0.59
C TRP A 162 17.86 -7.23 1.38
N GLY A 163 18.98 -7.62 0.77
CA GLY A 163 20.32 -7.40 1.32
C GLY A 163 21.40 -7.87 0.36
N SER A 164 22.67 -7.82 0.79
CA SER A 164 23.83 -8.06 -0.09
C SER A 164 23.81 -9.38 -0.87
N GLU A 165 23.17 -10.42 -0.33
CA GLU A 165 23.08 -11.75 -0.93
C GLU A 165 21.73 -12.02 -1.64
N GLN A 166 20.81 -11.05 -1.60
CA GLN A 166 19.51 -11.07 -2.25
C GLN A 166 19.07 -9.61 -2.46
N MET A 167 19.59 -8.99 -3.53
CA MET A 167 19.43 -7.55 -3.80
C MET A 167 18.06 -7.17 -4.39
N GLY A 168 17.14 -8.12 -4.51
CA GLY A 168 15.81 -7.93 -5.05
C GLY A 168 14.84 -8.96 -4.47
N ILE A 169 13.75 -9.23 -5.19
CA ILE A 169 12.77 -10.22 -4.77
C ILE A 169 13.38 -11.62 -4.60
N THR A 170 12.85 -12.36 -3.63
CA THR A 170 13.15 -13.78 -3.43
C THR A 170 13.07 -14.53 -4.77
N PRO A 171 14.09 -15.31 -5.16
CA PRO A 171 14.07 -16.00 -6.46
C PRO A 171 12.83 -16.86 -6.64
N GLY A 172 12.10 -16.64 -7.73
CA GLY A 172 10.86 -17.35 -8.05
C GLY A 172 9.59 -16.75 -7.43
N HIS A 173 9.71 -15.71 -6.61
CA HIS A 173 8.59 -14.95 -6.05
C HIS A 173 8.26 -13.73 -6.91
N VAL A 174 7.15 -13.06 -6.57
CA VAL A 174 6.71 -11.80 -7.16
C VAL A 174 6.74 -10.68 -6.12
N GLN A 175 7.24 -9.52 -6.53
CA GLN A 175 7.19 -8.32 -5.73
C GLN A 175 5.82 -7.65 -5.89
N LEU A 176 5.21 -7.31 -4.76
CA LEU A 176 3.86 -6.81 -4.69
C LEU A 176 3.82 -5.44 -4.00
N GLN A 177 2.77 -4.68 -4.32
CA GLN A 177 2.39 -3.47 -3.58
C GLN A 177 0.94 -3.55 -3.14
N LEU A 178 0.68 -3.13 -1.92
CA LEU A 178 -0.67 -3.05 -1.37
C LEU A 178 -1.21 -1.64 -1.58
N MET A 179 -2.34 -1.52 -2.26
CA MET A 179 -3.00 -0.26 -2.53
C MET A 179 -4.34 -0.20 -1.80
N TRP A 180 -4.53 0.86 -1.01
CA TRP A 180 -5.78 1.14 -0.34
C TRP A 180 -6.81 1.73 -1.31
N GLU A 181 -7.92 1.02 -1.49
CA GLU A 181 -9.10 1.50 -2.21
C GLU A 181 -10.16 1.87 -1.16
N LYS A 182 -10.25 3.17 -0.83
CA LYS A 182 -11.24 3.66 0.13
C LYS A 182 -12.66 3.47 -0.45
N ILE A 183 -13.54 2.83 0.30
CA ILE A 183 -14.95 2.60 -0.09
C ILE A 183 -15.96 3.32 0.82
N GLY A 184 -15.51 3.85 1.95
CA GLY A 184 -16.36 4.60 2.88
C GLY A 184 -15.61 5.13 4.10
N ASP A 185 -16.31 5.87 4.94
CA ASP A 185 -15.82 6.32 6.25
C ASP A 185 -16.29 5.34 7.35
N THR A 186 -15.53 5.25 8.44
CA THR A 186 -16.01 4.59 9.66
C THR A 186 -17.12 5.43 10.30
N PRO A 187 -18.06 4.83 11.06
CA PRO A 187 -19.08 5.59 11.77
C PRO A 187 -18.43 6.69 12.62
N LYS A 188 -18.78 7.95 12.35
CA LYS A 188 -18.23 9.11 13.07
C LYS A 188 -18.54 8.99 14.56
N ARG A 189 -17.52 8.72 15.38
CA ARG A 189 -17.61 8.97 16.83
C ARG A 189 -17.68 10.48 17.04
N ALA A 190 -18.47 10.92 18.01
CA ALA A 190 -18.63 12.32 18.39
C ALA A 190 -17.27 13.03 18.49
N GLN A 191 -17.22 14.24 17.93
CA GLN A 191 -16.08 15.12 17.76
C GLN A 191 -14.96 14.88 18.79
N THR A 192 -13.95 14.12 18.37
CA THR A 192 -12.64 14.15 19.01
C THR A 192 -11.72 14.83 18.00
N SER A 193 -11.06 15.90 18.43
CA SER A 193 -10.15 16.76 17.65
C SER A 193 -9.34 16.00 16.61
N GLU A 194 -9.24 16.53 15.39
CA GLU A 194 -8.45 16.03 14.26
C GLU A 194 -7.13 15.37 14.73
N VAL A 195 -7.13 14.04 14.83
CA VAL A 195 -5.90 13.28 14.95
C VAL A 195 -5.45 12.99 13.53
N LEU A 196 -4.54 13.83 13.03
CA LEU A 196 -3.78 13.55 11.82
C LEU A 196 -3.08 12.19 12.03
N GLY A 197 -3.45 11.18 11.25
CA GLY A 197 -2.73 9.90 11.24
C GLY A 197 -1.24 10.12 10.92
N PRO A 198 -0.35 9.17 11.25
CA PRO A 198 1.08 9.35 11.00
C PRO A 198 1.33 9.39 9.50
N ARG A 199 1.57 10.60 9.01
CA ARG A 199 2.05 10.89 7.65
C ARG A 199 3.53 11.15 7.76
N VAL A 200 4.32 10.30 7.11
CA VAL A 200 5.75 10.57 6.97
C VAL A 200 5.91 11.56 5.81
N GLN A 201 6.34 12.78 6.15
CA GLN A 201 6.83 13.74 5.16
C GLN A 201 8.35 13.57 5.06
N ILE A 202 8.85 13.28 3.87
CA ILE A 202 10.29 13.19 3.63
C ILE A 202 10.83 14.62 3.54
N ASN A 203 11.29 15.15 4.67
CA ASN A 203 12.08 16.38 4.75
C ASN A 203 13.47 16.02 5.27
N GLU A 204 14.52 16.72 4.83
CA GLU A 204 15.96 16.38 5.04
C GLU A 204 16.43 16.19 6.50
N ASN A 205 15.56 16.35 7.50
CA ASN A 205 15.90 16.38 8.93
C ASN A 205 15.07 15.44 9.84
N VAL A 206 14.37 14.43 9.32
CA VAL A 206 13.57 13.53 10.18
C VAL A 206 14.13 12.12 10.19
N GLN A 207 15.00 11.85 11.16
CA GLN A 207 15.35 10.49 11.57
C GLN A 207 14.84 10.28 13.00
N MET A 208 13.67 9.64 13.15
CA MET A 208 13.27 9.08 14.43
C MET A 208 13.96 7.72 14.58
N PRO A 209 14.82 7.52 15.59
CA PRO A 209 15.47 6.22 15.77
C PRO A 209 14.42 5.18 16.19
N LEU A 210 14.18 4.20 15.31
CA LEU A 210 13.46 2.98 15.68
C LEU A 210 14.31 2.25 16.72
N MET A 211 13.80 2.10 17.94
CA MET A 211 14.44 1.24 18.93
C MET A 211 14.36 -0.21 18.44
N GLY A 212 15.47 -0.74 17.94
CA GLY A 212 15.56 -2.09 17.41
C GLY A 212 15.05 -3.14 18.40
N LYS A 213 14.14 -4.01 17.95
CA LYS A 213 13.69 -5.20 18.67
C LYS A 213 14.91 -6.12 18.82
N ARG A 214 15.34 -6.40 20.05
CA ARG A 214 16.42 -7.39 20.29
C ARG A 214 15.96 -8.74 19.76
N SER A 215 16.67 -9.26 18.76
CA SER A 215 16.52 -10.64 18.32
C SER A 215 16.88 -11.57 19.48
N LYS A 216 16.00 -12.54 19.79
CA LYS A 216 16.37 -13.64 20.70
C LYS A 216 17.29 -14.57 19.91
N VAL A 217 18.56 -14.61 20.31
CA VAL A 217 19.53 -15.65 19.94
C VAL A 217 19.14 -16.96 20.59
#